data_AF-A0A354A2M1-F1
#
_entry.id   AF-A0A354A2M1-F1
#
_cell.length_a   1.000
_cell.length_b   1.000
_cell.length_c   1.000
_cell.angle_alpha   90.00
_cell.angle_beta   90.00
_cell.angle_gamma   90.00
#
_symmetry.space_group_name_H-M   'P 1'
#
loop_
_entity.id
_entity.type
_entity.pdbx_description
1 polymer ?
#
loop_
_entity_poly.entity_id
_entity_poly.type
_entity_poly.pdbx_seq_one_letter_code
_entity_poly.pdbx_strand_id
1 'polypeptide(L)'
;AEFVRFFSGLKNAVLELKTKSDCVDSLLSLDHKGKTVVSWSLNTDSVIKTDEHRTAPLKSRLRAMQRVFRAGYLIGLHFDPMIFHADWEEGYTSLVRQVFETISPDRVAWISIGSLRFNPEMRKKIENNYPGSRLTCAEMVLGDDSKVRYVKPLRVSMYTYLYRELKKYVSENNLIYLCMERWDVWDKVFGYHPDTIGHLDYLFAESLHERYGIGEGAPMRDNYEKIVSYK
;
A
#
# COMPACT_ATOMS: atom_id res chain seq x y z
N ALA A 1 6.80 -20.62 3.44
CA ALA A 1 5.91 -21.73 3.88
C ALA A 1 5.74 -21.76 5.40
N GLU A 2 6.82 -21.80 6.18
CA GLU A 2 6.76 -21.88 7.65
C GLU A 2 5.93 -20.75 8.30
N PHE A 3 6.25 -19.49 8.01
CA PHE A 3 5.50 -18.34 8.54
C PHE A 3 4.01 -18.38 8.19
N VAL A 4 3.66 -18.71 6.95
CA VAL A 4 2.24 -18.80 6.51
C VAL A 4 1.48 -19.85 7.35
N ARG A 5 2.09 -21.01 7.60
CA ARG A 5 1.49 -22.07 8.42
C ARG A 5 1.43 -21.69 9.90
N PHE A 6 2.44 -21.00 10.41
CA PHE A 6 2.45 -20.52 11.79
C PHE A 6 1.31 -19.51 12.02
N PHE A 7 1.20 -18.50 11.16
CA PHE A 7 0.14 -17.48 11.27
C PHE A 7 -1.26 -18.03 11.00
N SER A 8 -1.42 -19.08 10.17
CA SER A 8 -2.73 -19.70 9.97
C SER A 8 -3.32 -20.29 11.28
N GLY A 9 -2.45 -20.70 12.22
CA GLY A 9 -2.82 -21.16 13.56
C GLY A 9 -3.11 -20.05 14.58
N LEU A 10 -2.59 -18.83 14.38
CA LEU A 10 -2.78 -17.72 15.33
C LEU A 10 -4.16 -17.09 15.17
N LYS A 11 -4.88 -16.85 16.25
CA LYS A 11 -6.25 -16.36 16.15
C LYS A 11 -6.37 -14.84 15.96
N ASN A 12 -5.37 -14.10 16.43
CA ASN A 12 -5.43 -12.63 16.58
C ASN A 12 -4.30 -11.94 15.79
N ALA A 13 -3.80 -12.59 14.74
CA ALA A 13 -2.67 -12.10 13.96
C ALA A 13 -2.88 -12.40 12.47
N VAL A 14 -2.44 -11.46 11.64
CA VAL A 14 -2.43 -11.56 10.18
C VAL A 14 -1.01 -11.31 9.69
N LEU A 15 -0.56 -12.12 8.74
CA LEU A 15 0.73 -11.97 8.10
C LEU A 15 0.60 -11.16 6.82
N GLU A 16 1.34 -10.06 6.67
CA GLU A 16 1.54 -9.42 5.36
C GLU A 16 2.87 -9.88 4.72
N LEU A 17 2.81 -10.36 3.48
CA LEU A 17 3.99 -10.64 2.66
C LEU A 17 4.05 -9.65 1.49
N LYS A 18 4.88 -8.61 1.60
CA LYS A 18 5.00 -7.55 0.59
C LYS A 18 6.16 -7.79 -0.37
N THR A 19 5.92 -7.64 -1.68
CA THR A 19 6.92 -7.91 -2.72
C THR A 19 6.83 -6.97 -3.94
N LYS A 20 7.89 -6.99 -4.77
CA LYS A 20 7.95 -6.46 -6.15
C LYS A 20 8.29 -7.56 -7.17
N SER A 21 8.19 -8.84 -6.75
CA SER A 21 8.51 -10.03 -7.55
C SER A 21 7.22 -10.73 -8.03
N ASP A 22 7.38 -11.63 -8.99
CA ASP A 22 6.38 -12.57 -9.50
C ASP A 22 6.59 -14.02 -9.00
N CYS A 23 7.61 -14.27 -8.17
CA CYS A 23 7.95 -15.58 -7.61
C CYS A 23 6.98 -16.01 -6.49
N VAL A 24 5.79 -16.48 -6.86
CA VAL A 24 4.71 -16.82 -5.91
C VAL A 24 4.40 -18.32 -5.78
N ASP A 25 5.05 -19.17 -6.57
CA ASP A 25 4.71 -20.59 -6.72
C ASP A 25 4.66 -21.34 -5.38
N SER A 26 5.58 -21.02 -4.48
CA SER A 26 5.68 -21.63 -3.15
C SER A 26 4.54 -21.26 -2.19
N LEU A 27 3.70 -20.28 -2.54
CA LEU A 27 2.54 -19.85 -1.76
C LEU A 27 1.25 -20.54 -2.20
N LEU A 28 1.13 -20.92 -3.47
CA LEU A 28 -0.17 -21.25 -4.10
C LEU A 28 -0.85 -22.48 -3.51
N SER A 29 -0.11 -23.40 -2.91
CA SER A 29 -0.62 -24.65 -2.32
C SER A 29 -0.67 -24.65 -0.79
N LEU A 30 -0.32 -23.53 -0.13
CA LEU A 30 -0.30 -23.47 1.33
C LEU A 30 -1.71 -23.25 1.90
N ASP A 31 -2.06 -23.97 2.96
CA ASP A 31 -3.25 -23.67 3.76
C ASP A 31 -3.01 -22.45 4.66
N HIS A 32 -3.34 -21.28 4.14
CA HIS A 32 -3.17 -19.99 4.81
C HIS A 32 -4.37 -19.58 5.68
N LYS A 33 -5.49 -20.33 5.63
CA LYS A 33 -6.74 -20.09 6.39
C LYS A 33 -7.23 -18.63 6.39
N GLY A 34 -7.02 -17.91 5.29
CA GLY A 34 -7.38 -16.48 5.18
C GLY A 34 -6.52 -15.50 5.99
N LYS A 35 -5.50 -15.96 6.74
CA LYS A 35 -4.69 -15.12 7.66
C LYS A 35 -3.38 -14.61 7.08
N THR A 36 -3.25 -14.67 5.75
CA THR A 36 -2.11 -14.13 5.03
C THR A 36 -2.61 -13.17 3.95
N VAL A 37 -2.10 -11.96 3.98
CA VAL A 37 -2.26 -10.97 2.90
C VAL A 37 -0.98 -10.95 2.10
N VAL A 38 -1.08 -11.20 0.80
CA VAL A 38 0.06 -11.06 -0.13
C VAL A 38 -0.07 -9.73 -0.85
N SER A 39 0.99 -8.94 -0.77
CA SER A 39 0.93 -7.54 -1.14
C SER A 39 1.96 -7.19 -2.19
N TRP A 40 1.58 -6.30 -3.11
CA TRP A 40 2.49 -5.79 -4.14
C TRP A 40 2.71 -4.30 -3.97
N SER A 41 3.97 -3.87 -4.07
CA SER A 41 4.25 -2.48 -4.44
C SER A 41 3.95 -2.31 -5.93
N LEU A 42 3.14 -1.31 -6.25
CA LEU A 42 2.68 -1.01 -7.59
C LEU A 42 3.15 0.38 -7.99
N ASN A 43 3.54 0.51 -9.25
CA ASN A 43 3.89 1.78 -9.86
C ASN A 43 3.57 1.76 -11.35
N THR A 44 3.66 2.91 -12.01
CA THR A 44 3.44 3.02 -13.45
C THR A 44 4.52 2.24 -14.20
N ASP A 45 4.22 1.73 -15.40
CA ASP A 45 5.23 1.02 -16.23
C ASP A 45 6.47 1.88 -16.50
N SER A 46 6.28 3.20 -16.63
CA SER A 46 7.37 4.16 -16.78
C SER A 46 8.33 4.11 -15.58
N VAL A 47 7.79 4.28 -14.37
CA VAL A 47 8.59 4.27 -13.13
C VAL A 47 9.25 2.91 -12.89
N ILE A 48 8.53 1.81 -13.15
CA ILE A 48 9.10 0.46 -12.97
C ILE A 48 10.31 0.27 -13.90
N LYS A 49 10.20 0.72 -15.14
CA LYS A 49 11.26 0.60 -16.15
C LYS A 49 12.47 1.48 -15.81
N THR A 50 12.26 2.69 -15.31
CA THR A 50 13.34 3.66 -15.07
C THR A 50 14.00 3.50 -13.71
N ASP A 51 13.25 3.17 -12.66
CA ASP A 51 13.70 3.32 -11.27
C ASP A 51 13.58 2.04 -10.42
N GLU A 52 12.80 1.02 -10.81
CA GLU A 52 12.67 -0.23 -10.04
C GLU A 52 13.54 -1.37 -10.58
N HIS A 53 14.85 -1.14 -10.63
CA HIS A 53 15.81 -2.12 -11.15
C HIS A 53 15.76 -3.48 -10.42
N ARG A 54 15.93 -4.57 -11.17
CA ARG A 54 15.96 -5.96 -10.67
C ARG A 54 14.66 -6.38 -9.96
N THR A 55 13.54 -5.84 -10.40
CA THR A 55 12.20 -6.23 -9.95
C THR A 55 11.37 -6.74 -11.13
N ALA A 56 10.24 -7.40 -10.85
CA ALA A 56 9.35 -7.87 -11.91
C ALA A 56 8.65 -6.68 -12.59
N PRO A 57 8.43 -6.70 -13.92
CA PRO A 57 7.60 -5.71 -14.59
C PRO A 57 6.14 -5.79 -14.12
N LEU A 58 5.36 -4.71 -14.30
CA LEU A 58 3.96 -4.64 -13.84
C LEU A 58 3.14 -5.84 -14.30
N LYS A 59 3.21 -6.19 -15.59
CA LYS A 59 2.49 -7.33 -16.18
C LYS A 59 2.81 -8.67 -15.49
N SER A 60 4.04 -8.86 -15.03
CA SER A 60 4.42 -10.07 -14.27
C SER A 60 3.89 -10.03 -12.85
N ARG A 61 3.94 -8.87 -12.18
CA ARG A 61 3.32 -8.67 -10.86
C ARG A 61 1.82 -8.95 -10.90
N LEU A 62 1.10 -8.42 -11.89
CA LEU A 62 -0.34 -8.63 -12.06
C LEU A 62 -0.66 -10.11 -12.32
N ARG A 63 0.12 -10.83 -13.15
CA ARG A 63 -0.06 -12.28 -13.32
C ARG A 63 0.16 -13.06 -12.03
N ALA A 64 1.20 -12.72 -11.27
CA ALA A 64 1.46 -13.34 -9.97
C ALA A 64 0.33 -13.04 -8.96
N MET A 65 -0.12 -11.80 -8.92
CA MET A 65 -1.26 -11.34 -8.11
C MET A 65 -2.53 -12.11 -8.46
N GLN A 66 -2.83 -12.31 -9.75
CA GLN A 66 -3.99 -13.10 -10.18
C GLN A 66 -3.91 -14.54 -9.71
N ARG A 67 -2.73 -15.17 -9.78
CA ARG A 67 -2.53 -16.56 -9.32
C ARG A 67 -2.75 -16.69 -7.81
N VAL A 68 -2.21 -15.74 -7.05
CA VAL A 68 -2.36 -15.69 -5.59
C VAL A 68 -3.82 -15.39 -5.19
N PHE A 69 -4.48 -14.47 -5.89
CA PHE A 69 -5.91 -14.21 -5.73
C PHE A 69 -6.75 -15.46 -6.00
N ARG A 70 -6.47 -16.21 -7.09
CA ARG A 70 -7.14 -17.48 -7.39
C ARG A 70 -6.87 -18.56 -6.34
N ALA A 71 -5.71 -18.53 -5.69
CA ALA A 71 -5.37 -19.44 -4.60
C ALA A 71 -6.06 -19.12 -3.25
N GLY A 72 -6.89 -18.07 -3.18
CA GLY A 72 -7.68 -17.77 -1.99
C GLY A 72 -7.12 -16.67 -1.09
N TYR A 73 -5.90 -16.19 -1.36
CA TYR A 73 -5.27 -15.16 -0.53
C TYR A 73 -6.00 -13.82 -0.62
N LEU A 74 -5.92 -13.06 0.47
CA LEU A 74 -6.20 -11.64 0.48
C LEU A 74 -5.04 -10.87 -0.15
N ILE A 75 -5.35 -9.74 -0.77
CA ILE A 75 -4.40 -8.92 -1.52
C ILE A 75 -4.22 -7.55 -0.85
N GLY A 76 -2.98 -7.12 -0.67
CA GLY A 76 -2.66 -5.73 -0.33
C GLY A 76 -2.07 -4.97 -1.51
N LEU A 77 -2.58 -3.78 -1.77
CA LEU A 77 -2.12 -2.93 -2.88
C LEU A 77 -1.33 -1.76 -2.30
N HIS A 78 -0.09 -1.57 -2.71
CA HIS A 78 0.75 -0.48 -2.21
C HIS A 78 1.15 0.46 -3.34
N PHE A 79 0.48 1.61 -3.41
CA PHE A 79 0.89 2.77 -4.21
C PHE A 79 1.81 3.66 -3.37
N ASP A 80 2.82 3.05 -2.77
CA ASP A 80 3.80 3.69 -1.91
C ASP A 80 5.21 3.22 -2.33
N PRO A 81 5.99 4.06 -3.02
CA PRO A 81 5.73 5.48 -3.31
C PRO A 81 5.02 5.75 -4.65
N MET A 82 4.08 6.70 -4.64
CA MET A 82 3.69 7.48 -5.81
C MET A 82 4.83 8.40 -6.24
N ILE A 83 5.13 8.41 -7.53
CA ILE A 83 6.20 9.20 -8.15
C ILE A 83 5.58 10.24 -9.08
N PHE A 84 5.99 11.49 -8.92
CA PHE A 84 5.59 12.56 -9.83
C PHE A 84 6.46 12.53 -11.09
N HIS A 85 5.82 12.48 -12.26
CA HIS A 85 6.46 12.51 -13.57
C HIS A 85 5.50 13.12 -14.61
N ALA A 86 5.96 13.36 -15.84
CA ALA A 86 5.05 13.77 -16.92
C ALA A 86 4.00 12.67 -17.17
N ASP A 87 2.73 13.04 -17.34
CA ASP A 87 1.61 12.11 -17.56
C ASP A 87 1.40 11.10 -16.41
N TRP A 88 1.71 11.50 -15.17
CA TRP A 88 1.50 10.66 -13.99
C TRP A 88 0.01 10.32 -13.78
N GLU A 89 -0.91 11.24 -14.10
CA GLU A 89 -2.36 11.02 -13.98
C GLU A 89 -2.81 9.84 -14.85
N GLU A 90 -2.47 9.86 -16.13
CA GLU A 90 -2.76 8.77 -17.08
C GLU A 90 -2.07 7.47 -16.66
N GLY A 91 -0.82 7.56 -16.19
CA GLY A 91 -0.05 6.43 -15.71
C GLY A 91 -0.73 5.71 -14.55
N TYR A 92 -1.20 6.46 -13.54
CA TYR A 92 -1.90 5.87 -12.38
C TYR A 92 -3.33 5.44 -12.72
N THR A 93 -4.06 6.15 -13.59
CA THR A 93 -5.36 5.68 -14.10
C THR A 93 -5.23 4.33 -14.81
N SER A 94 -4.24 4.19 -15.70
CA SER A 94 -3.98 2.93 -16.40
C SER A 94 -3.58 1.81 -15.43
N LEU A 95 -2.74 2.12 -14.44
CA LEU A 95 -2.35 1.16 -13.40
C LEU A 95 -3.55 0.66 -12.60
N VAL A 96 -4.38 1.56 -12.07
CA VAL A 96 -5.58 1.21 -11.29
C VAL A 96 -6.52 0.33 -12.11
N ARG A 97 -6.78 0.71 -13.37
CA ARG A 97 -7.60 -0.08 -14.29
C ARG A 97 -7.04 -1.50 -14.46
N GLN A 98 -5.75 -1.64 -14.77
CA GLN A 98 -5.13 -2.95 -14.98
C GLN A 98 -5.19 -3.84 -13.73
N VAL A 99 -5.05 -3.25 -12.52
CA VAL A 99 -5.20 -3.99 -11.26
C VAL A 99 -6.60 -4.56 -11.12
N PHE A 100 -7.63 -3.75 -11.30
CA PHE A 100 -9.02 -4.19 -11.11
C PHE A 100 -9.62 -4.93 -12.32
N GLU A 101 -8.96 -4.93 -13.48
CA GLU A 101 -9.19 -5.91 -14.56
C GLU A 101 -8.60 -7.30 -14.20
N THR A 102 -7.60 -7.34 -13.31
CA THR A 102 -6.89 -8.57 -12.94
C THR A 102 -7.54 -9.29 -11.76
N ILE A 103 -7.98 -8.55 -10.75
CA ILE A 103 -8.57 -9.06 -9.51
C ILE A 103 -9.83 -8.28 -9.12
N SER A 104 -10.75 -8.94 -8.40
CA SER A 104 -11.91 -8.28 -7.82
C SER A 104 -11.50 -7.50 -6.54
N PRO A 105 -12.14 -6.35 -6.26
CA PRO A 105 -11.90 -5.57 -5.04
C PRO A 105 -12.36 -6.28 -3.74
N ASP A 106 -13.15 -7.35 -3.86
CA ASP A 106 -13.72 -8.10 -2.73
C ASP A 106 -12.66 -8.60 -1.75
N ARG A 107 -11.52 -9.09 -2.25
CA ARG A 107 -10.39 -9.62 -1.46
C ARG A 107 -9.20 -8.68 -1.36
N VAL A 108 -9.39 -7.40 -1.69
CA VAL A 108 -8.40 -6.36 -1.38
C VAL A 108 -8.52 -5.99 0.09
N ALA A 109 -7.57 -6.45 0.91
CA ALA A 109 -7.54 -6.23 2.35
C ALA A 109 -7.36 -4.76 2.70
N TRP A 110 -6.37 -4.12 2.07
CA TRP A 110 -6.09 -2.69 2.21
C TRP A 110 -5.36 -2.15 0.99
N ILE A 111 -5.46 -0.82 0.83
CA ILE A 111 -4.73 -0.05 -0.17
C ILE A 111 -3.94 1.04 0.54
N SER A 112 -2.62 1.04 0.37
CA SER A 112 -1.77 2.11 0.88
C SER A 112 -1.47 3.12 -0.22
N ILE A 113 -1.55 4.41 0.13
CA ILE A 113 -1.14 5.52 -0.73
C ILE A 113 -0.07 6.31 0.01
N GLY A 114 1.07 6.55 -0.61
CA GLY A 114 2.10 7.43 -0.07
C GLY A 114 2.99 7.91 -1.20
N SER A 115 3.60 9.08 -1.10
CA SER A 115 4.52 9.57 -2.14
C SER A 115 5.97 9.26 -1.77
N LEU A 116 6.86 9.44 -2.75
CA LEU A 116 8.30 9.37 -2.53
C LEU A 116 8.71 10.20 -1.32
N ARG A 117 9.41 9.54 -0.40
CA ARG A 117 10.06 10.14 0.74
C ARG A 117 11.34 9.38 1.07
N PHE A 118 12.37 10.09 1.49
CA PHE A 118 13.66 9.49 1.83
C PHE A 118 14.42 10.39 2.82
N ASN A 119 15.40 9.83 3.52
CA ASN A 119 16.24 10.63 4.41
C ASN A 119 17.14 11.58 3.60
N PRO A 120 17.45 12.80 4.07
CA PRO A 120 18.21 13.81 3.33
C PRO A 120 19.51 13.30 2.70
N GLU A 121 20.26 12.47 3.42
CA GLU A 121 21.53 11.87 2.97
C GLU A 121 21.38 10.94 1.76
N MET A 122 20.17 10.42 1.50
CA MET A 122 19.89 9.55 0.36
C MET A 122 19.85 10.31 -0.95
N ARG A 123 19.57 11.62 -0.96
CA ARG A 123 19.47 12.42 -2.19
C ARG A 123 20.73 12.27 -3.05
N LYS A 124 21.89 12.59 -2.46
CA LYS A 124 23.19 12.49 -3.14
C LYS A 124 23.50 11.06 -3.58
N LYS A 125 23.10 10.06 -2.79
CA LYS A 125 23.31 8.65 -3.15
C LYS A 125 22.47 8.24 -4.36
N ILE A 126 21.20 8.68 -4.42
CA ILE A 126 20.32 8.44 -5.56
C ILE A 126 20.93 9.07 -6.81
N GLU A 127 21.29 10.35 -6.74
CA GLU A 127 21.84 11.12 -7.86
C GLU A 127 23.18 10.57 -8.35
N ASN A 128 24.07 10.13 -7.44
CA ASN A 128 25.37 9.57 -7.81
C ASN A 128 25.28 8.14 -8.37
N ASN A 129 24.46 7.28 -7.75
CA ASN A 129 24.35 5.88 -8.16
C ASN A 129 23.48 5.70 -9.41
N TYR A 130 22.53 6.60 -9.62
CA TYR A 130 21.56 6.57 -10.71
C TYR A 130 21.42 7.95 -11.37
N PRO A 131 22.45 8.42 -12.10
CA PRO A 131 22.47 9.76 -12.68
C PRO A 131 21.38 10.00 -13.73
N GLY A 132 20.78 8.94 -14.28
CA GLY A 132 19.62 9.02 -15.18
C GLY A 132 18.26 9.05 -14.48
N SER A 133 18.21 8.84 -13.16
CA SER A 133 16.96 8.86 -12.38
C SER A 133 16.44 10.28 -12.24
N ARG A 134 15.12 10.43 -12.33
CA ARG A 134 14.43 11.72 -12.18
C ARG A 134 13.69 11.86 -10.85
N LEU A 135 13.86 10.89 -9.94
CA LEU A 135 13.13 10.82 -8.66
C LEU A 135 13.29 12.08 -7.81
N THR A 136 14.46 12.72 -7.86
CA THR A 136 14.81 13.90 -7.04
C THR A 136 14.65 15.24 -7.77
N CYS A 137 14.17 15.23 -9.03
CA CYS A 137 14.05 16.41 -9.88
C CYS A 137 12.83 17.28 -9.56
N ALA A 138 11.76 16.71 -9.01
CA ALA A 138 10.61 17.50 -8.58
C ALA A 138 10.96 18.34 -7.35
N GLU A 139 10.18 19.39 -7.10
CA GLU A 139 10.35 20.20 -5.90
C GLU A 139 10.05 19.38 -4.64
N MET A 140 11.00 19.37 -3.70
CA MET A 140 10.90 18.61 -2.46
C MET A 140 11.38 19.43 -1.27
N VAL A 141 10.77 19.19 -0.13
CA VAL A 141 11.03 19.88 1.14
C VAL A 141 11.34 18.87 2.23
N LEU A 142 12.12 19.29 3.22
CA LEU A 142 12.33 18.54 4.45
C LEU A 142 11.08 18.68 5.33
N GLY A 143 10.44 17.56 5.66
CA GLY A 143 9.37 17.52 6.64
C GLY A 143 9.90 17.41 8.07
N ASP A 144 9.06 17.75 9.06
CA ASP A 144 9.44 17.65 10.48
C ASP A 144 9.67 16.20 10.94
N ASP A 145 9.30 15.20 10.13
CA ASP A 145 9.66 13.78 10.34
C ASP A 145 11.10 13.47 9.88
N SER A 146 11.89 14.51 9.56
CA SER A 146 13.26 14.43 9.03
C SER A 146 13.35 13.70 7.68
N LYS A 147 12.26 13.64 6.91
CA LYS A 147 12.25 13.06 5.56
C LYS A 147 12.05 14.13 4.49
N VAL A 148 12.78 14.00 3.39
CA VAL A 148 12.58 14.79 2.18
C VAL A 148 11.38 14.21 1.42
N ARG A 149 10.42 15.05 1.04
CA ARG A 149 9.15 14.67 0.39
C ARG A 149 8.72 15.73 -0.62
N TYR A 150 7.82 15.40 -1.54
CA TYR A 150 7.19 16.42 -2.39
C TYR A 150 6.47 17.50 -1.57
N VAL A 151 6.36 18.71 -2.12
CA VAL A 151 5.59 19.80 -1.49
C VAL A 151 4.14 19.38 -1.23
N LYS A 152 3.56 19.87 -0.12
CA LYS A 152 2.22 19.44 0.34
C LYS A 152 1.13 19.58 -0.73
N PRO A 153 1.02 20.71 -1.48
CA PRO A 153 -0.01 20.85 -2.52
C PRO A 153 0.08 19.76 -3.59
N LEU A 154 1.30 19.41 -4.01
CA LEU A 154 1.54 18.35 -4.99
C LEU A 154 1.11 16.98 -4.45
N ARG A 155 1.48 16.64 -3.21
CA ARG A 155 1.06 15.38 -2.57
C ARG A 155 -0.45 15.27 -2.46
N VAL A 156 -1.13 16.32 -2.00
CA VAL A 156 -2.60 16.35 -1.90
C VAL A 156 -3.23 16.13 -3.28
N SER A 157 -2.73 16.80 -4.34
CA SER A 157 -3.20 16.61 -5.71
C SER A 157 -3.05 15.16 -6.17
N MET A 158 -1.87 14.57 -5.97
CA MET A 158 -1.57 13.19 -6.37
C MET A 158 -2.45 12.17 -5.64
N TYR A 159 -2.58 12.30 -4.32
CA TYR A 159 -3.38 11.38 -3.53
C TYR A 159 -4.87 11.51 -3.83
N THR A 160 -5.37 12.74 -4.00
CA THR A 160 -6.78 12.99 -4.36
C THR A 160 -7.12 12.37 -5.71
N TYR A 161 -6.23 12.53 -6.70
CA TYR A 161 -6.42 11.92 -8.01
C TYR A 161 -6.47 10.39 -7.92
N LEU A 162 -5.44 9.77 -7.32
CA LEU A 162 -5.39 8.32 -7.17
C LEU A 162 -6.59 7.78 -6.36
N TYR A 163 -6.96 8.45 -5.28
CA TYR A 163 -8.12 8.09 -4.47
C TYR A 163 -9.40 8.08 -5.32
N ARG A 164 -9.64 9.13 -6.12
CA ARG A 164 -10.78 9.18 -7.04
C ARG A 164 -10.78 8.04 -8.07
N GLU A 165 -9.61 7.68 -8.60
CA GLU A 165 -9.49 6.55 -9.53
C GLU A 165 -9.81 5.21 -8.84
N LEU A 166 -9.30 4.99 -7.62
CA LEU A 166 -9.56 3.78 -6.84
C LEU A 166 -11.06 3.65 -6.50
N LYS A 167 -11.71 4.74 -6.11
CA LYS A 167 -13.15 4.78 -5.76
C LYS A 167 -14.09 4.40 -6.90
N LYS A 168 -13.62 4.35 -8.15
CA LYS A 168 -14.40 3.80 -9.28
C LYS A 168 -14.56 2.28 -9.21
N TYR A 169 -13.69 1.60 -8.47
CA TYR A 169 -13.62 0.13 -8.42
C TYR A 169 -13.91 -0.42 -7.02
N VAL A 170 -13.52 0.29 -5.97
CA VAL A 170 -13.67 -0.19 -4.59
C VAL A 170 -14.90 0.39 -3.90
N SER A 171 -15.48 -0.39 -2.99
CA SER A 171 -16.61 0.04 -2.14
C SER A 171 -16.15 0.93 -0.98
N GLU A 172 -17.08 1.52 -0.23
CA GLU A 172 -16.76 2.28 1.00
C GLU A 172 -16.08 1.42 2.07
N ASN A 173 -16.34 0.10 2.08
CA ASN A 173 -15.80 -0.80 3.10
C ASN A 173 -14.35 -1.22 2.81
N ASN A 174 -13.82 -0.90 1.62
CA ASN A 174 -12.41 -1.17 1.32
C ASN A 174 -11.52 -0.17 2.07
N LEU A 175 -10.64 -0.69 2.93
CA LEU A 175 -9.71 0.13 3.69
C LEU A 175 -8.65 0.76 2.77
N ILE A 176 -8.65 2.10 2.71
CA ILE A 176 -7.61 2.90 2.04
C ILE A 176 -7.00 3.84 3.07
N TYR A 177 -5.67 3.92 3.12
CA TYR A 177 -4.98 4.75 4.10
C TYR A 177 -3.80 5.51 3.48
N LEU A 178 -3.42 6.66 4.06
CA LEU A 178 -2.20 7.36 3.67
C LEU A 178 -1.01 6.95 4.55
N CYS A 179 0.06 6.49 3.93
CA CYS A 179 1.24 5.96 4.62
C CYS A 179 2.20 7.08 5.01
N MET A 180 2.54 7.15 6.30
CA MET A 180 3.45 8.17 6.88
C MET A 180 3.03 9.60 6.52
N GLU A 181 1.75 9.90 6.62
CA GLU A 181 1.21 11.19 6.20
C GLU A 181 0.45 11.90 7.32
N ARG A 182 0.46 13.24 7.29
CA ARG A 182 -0.18 14.04 8.35
C ARG A 182 -1.69 14.05 8.21
N TRP A 183 -2.37 14.09 9.35
CA TRP A 183 -3.84 14.18 9.43
C TRP A 183 -4.44 15.32 8.60
N ASP A 184 -3.77 16.47 8.51
CA ASP A 184 -4.26 17.57 7.67
C ASP A 184 -4.28 17.25 6.17
N VAL A 185 -3.44 16.32 5.71
CA VAL A 185 -3.47 15.80 4.34
C VAL A 185 -4.55 14.72 4.19
N TRP A 186 -4.78 13.90 5.21
CA TRP A 186 -5.90 12.96 5.22
C TRP A 186 -7.24 13.69 5.11
N ASP A 187 -7.46 14.74 5.89
CA ASP A 187 -8.68 15.56 5.81
C ASP A 187 -8.89 16.15 4.41
N LYS A 188 -7.82 16.58 3.75
CA LYS A 188 -7.89 17.14 2.39
C LYS A 188 -8.20 16.10 1.32
N VAL A 189 -7.81 14.84 1.52
CA VAL A 189 -7.92 13.77 0.51
C VAL A 189 -9.17 12.92 0.74
N PHE A 190 -9.43 12.52 1.99
CA PHE A 190 -10.52 11.61 2.37
C PHE A 190 -11.68 12.33 3.07
N GLY A 191 -11.50 13.56 3.54
CA GLY A 191 -12.50 14.25 4.37
C GLY A 191 -12.55 13.76 5.82
N TYR A 192 -11.66 12.84 6.21
CA TYR A 192 -11.50 12.36 7.58
C TYR A 192 -10.07 11.86 7.82
N HIS A 193 -9.69 11.73 9.09
CA HIS A 193 -8.48 11.03 9.54
C HIS A 193 -8.77 10.23 10.82
N PRO A 194 -7.96 9.22 11.15
CA PRO A 194 -8.09 8.52 12.42
C PRO A 194 -7.57 9.40 13.57
N ASP A 195 -8.33 9.48 14.67
CA ASP A 195 -7.96 10.23 15.89
C ASP A 195 -6.54 9.92 16.42
N THR A 196 -6.08 8.66 16.30
CA THR A 196 -4.75 8.22 16.74
C THR A 196 -4.23 7.10 15.82
N ILE A 197 -2.95 6.74 15.99
CA ILE A 197 -2.38 5.55 15.33
C ILE A 197 -3.10 4.28 15.80
N GLY A 198 -3.45 4.19 17.09
CA GLY A 198 -4.24 3.07 17.62
C GLY A 198 -5.64 3.00 16.99
N HIS A 199 -6.27 4.15 16.74
CA HIS A 199 -7.53 4.19 15.98
C HIS A 199 -7.32 3.68 14.54
N LEU A 200 -6.22 4.02 13.87
CA LEU A 200 -5.91 3.44 12.57
C LEU A 200 -5.76 1.91 12.64
N ASP A 201 -5.02 1.38 13.61
CA ASP A 201 -4.86 -0.07 13.80
C ASP A 201 -6.22 -0.76 14.05
N TYR A 202 -7.12 -0.11 14.79
CA TYR A 202 -8.50 -0.56 14.96
C TYR A 202 -9.24 -0.63 13.61
N LEU A 203 -9.15 0.39 12.75
CA LEU A 203 -9.79 0.37 11.43
C LEU A 203 -9.29 -0.78 10.53
N PHE A 204 -8.00 -1.15 10.66
CA PHE A 204 -7.48 -2.36 10.01
C PHE A 204 -8.15 -3.62 10.55
N ALA A 205 -8.22 -3.77 11.87
CA ALA A 205 -8.83 -4.93 12.49
C ALA A 205 -10.33 -5.04 12.20
N GLU A 206 -11.06 -3.93 12.26
CA GLU A 206 -12.48 -3.82 11.95
C GLU A 206 -12.76 -4.24 10.50
N SER A 207 -12.06 -3.64 9.53
CA SER A 207 -12.17 -4.02 8.11
C SER A 207 -11.89 -5.51 7.89
N LEU A 208 -10.87 -6.08 8.54
CA LEU A 208 -10.54 -7.50 8.41
C LEU A 208 -11.61 -8.41 9.03
N HIS A 209 -12.17 -8.00 10.17
CA HIS A 209 -13.22 -8.72 10.85
C HIS A 209 -14.53 -8.70 10.07
N GLU A 210 -15.02 -7.51 9.72
CA GLU A 210 -16.33 -7.33 9.06
C GLU A 210 -16.36 -7.95 7.67
N ARG A 211 -15.25 -7.87 6.92
CA ARG A 211 -15.22 -8.31 5.52
C ARG A 211 -14.79 -9.76 5.34
N TYR A 212 -13.99 -10.29 6.26
CA TYR A 212 -13.37 -11.62 6.09
C TYR A 212 -13.52 -12.53 7.30
N GLY A 213 -14.17 -12.08 8.38
CA GLY A 213 -14.35 -12.87 9.60
C GLY A 213 -13.04 -13.18 10.32
N ILE A 214 -12.01 -12.34 10.16
CA ILE A 214 -10.70 -12.54 10.79
C ILE A 214 -10.72 -11.99 12.22
N GLY A 215 -10.26 -12.79 13.19
CA GLY A 215 -10.15 -12.42 14.62
C GLY A 215 -11.06 -13.24 15.54
N GLU A 216 -10.82 -13.17 16.86
CA GLU A 216 -11.72 -13.73 17.89
C GLU A 216 -12.75 -12.68 18.32
N GLY A 217 -13.88 -12.64 17.60
CA GLY A 217 -14.95 -11.68 17.87
C GLY A 217 -14.65 -10.28 17.33
N ALA A 218 -15.61 -9.37 17.52
CA ALA A 218 -15.50 -8.01 17.03
C ALA A 218 -14.37 -7.25 17.75
N PRO A 219 -13.46 -6.56 17.02
CA PRO A 219 -12.43 -5.75 17.64
C PRO A 219 -13.07 -4.61 18.45
N MET A 220 -12.44 -4.23 19.56
CA MET A 220 -12.87 -3.10 20.38
C MET A 220 -11.82 -1.99 20.32
N ARG A 221 -12.24 -0.79 19.92
CA ARG A 221 -11.35 0.38 19.72
C ARG A 221 -10.45 0.67 20.93
N ASP A 222 -11.00 0.61 22.13
CA ASP A 222 -10.27 0.81 23.40
C ASP A 222 -9.01 -0.08 23.53
N ASN A 223 -9.03 -1.28 22.96
CA ASN A 223 -7.89 -2.20 23.05
C ASN A 223 -6.69 -1.71 22.22
N TYR A 224 -6.93 -0.95 21.17
CA TYR A 224 -5.88 -0.43 20.28
C TYR A 224 -5.36 0.93 20.75
N GLU A 225 -6.22 1.77 21.32
CA GLU A 225 -5.81 3.09 21.83
C GLU A 225 -4.94 2.99 23.10
N LYS A 226 -5.14 1.96 23.93
CA LYS A 226 -4.32 1.70 25.13
C LYS A 226 -2.88 1.28 24.82
N ILE A 227 -2.59 0.79 23.62
CA ILE A 227 -1.24 0.27 23.26
C ILE A 227 -0.25 1.41 23.00
N VAL A 228 -0.73 2.60 22.60
CA VAL A 228 0.11 3.75 22.22
C VAL A 228 0.60 4.56 23.44
N SER A 229 0.21 4.20 24.66
CA SER A 229 0.59 4.95 25.88
C SER A 229 1.95 4.61 26.49
N TYR A 230 2.73 3.69 25.90
CA TYR A 230 4.11 3.45 26.34
C TYR A 230 5.05 4.40 25.58
N LYS A 231 5.44 5.48 26.27
CA LYS A 231 6.48 6.43 25.88
C LYS A 231 7.87 5.79 25.90
#